data_AF-A0A935DJN1-F1
#
_entry.id   AF-A0A935DJN1-F1
#
_cell.length_a   1.000
_cell.length_b   1.000
_cell.length_c   1.000
_cell.angle_alpha   90.00
_cell.angle_beta   90.00
_cell.angle_gamma   90.00
#
_symmetry.space_group_name_H-M   'P 1'
#
loop_
_entity.id
_entity.type
_entity.pdbx_description
1 polymer ?
#
loop_
_entity_poly.entity_id
_entity_poly.type
_entity_poly.pdbx_seq_one_letter_code
_entity_poly.pdbx_strand_id
1 'polypeptide(L)'
;MRLAERIDHANAEVARRLTASRARWVDVRPLRDVVLDLGAYELTHSGPPLLWREMGGAQRGAVIAAVLFEGWASTPSEARGCSTARRSRCAPTTTRAASGRAPAWAPPPPRCACSRSAA
;
A
#
# COMPACT_ATOMS: atom_id res chain seq x y z
N MET A 1 -27.75 25.31 -12.13
CA MET A 1 -27.66 23.96 -11.54
C MET A 1 -27.39 24.10 -10.05
N ARG A 2 -28.26 23.55 -9.21
CA ARG A 2 -28.14 23.59 -7.74
C ARG A 2 -26.99 22.70 -7.26
N LEU A 3 -26.55 22.90 -6.02
CA LEU A 3 -25.49 22.06 -5.43
C LEU A 3 -25.88 20.57 -5.40
N ALA A 4 -27.14 20.27 -5.05
CA ALA A 4 -27.65 18.90 -5.03
C ALA A 4 -27.53 18.23 -6.42
N GLU A 5 -28.00 18.90 -7.48
CA GLU A 5 -27.91 18.40 -8.86
C GLU A 5 -26.46 18.13 -9.30
N ARG A 6 -25.50 18.95 -8.84
CA ARG A 6 -24.07 18.74 -9.10
C ARG A 6 -23.53 17.51 -8.37
N ILE A 7 -23.96 17.28 -7.14
CA ILE A 7 -23.57 16.12 -6.34
C ILE A 7 -24.14 14.84 -6.97
N ASP A 8 -25.41 14.85 -7.35
CA ASP A 8 -26.08 13.71 -7.97
C ASP A 8 -25.42 13.33 -9.29
N HIS A 9 -25.10 14.31 -10.12
CA HIS A 9 -24.37 14.08 -11.37
C HIS A 9 -22.97 13.50 -11.12
N ALA A 10 -22.22 14.03 -10.16
CA ALA A 10 -20.89 13.51 -9.82
C ALA A 10 -20.96 12.07 -9.28
N ASN A 11 -21.93 11.78 -8.42
CA ASN A 11 -22.13 10.45 -7.85
C ASN A 11 -22.53 9.43 -8.93
N ALA A 12 -23.41 9.81 -9.87
CA ALA A 12 -23.79 8.97 -10.99
C ALA A 12 -22.59 8.58 -11.86
N GLU A 13 -21.70 9.53 -12.16
CA GLU A 13 -20.49 9.25 -12.93
C GLU A 13 -19.50 8.36 -12.16
N VAL A 14 -19.34 8.57 -10.85
CA VAL A 14 -18.52 7.69 -10.00
C VAL A 14 -19.07 6.27 -9.99
N ALA A 15 -20.38 6.11 -9.77
CA ALA A 15 -21.04 4.81 -9.76
C ALA A 15 -20.88 4.09 -11.10
N ARG A 16 -21.06 4.81 -12.22
CA ARG A 16 -20.87 4.27 -13.57
C ARG A 16 -19.43 3.77 -13.78
N ARG A 17 -18.42 4.54 -13.38
CA ARG A 17 -17.00 4.13 -13.51
C ARG A 17 -16.67 2.90 -12.68
N LEU A 18 -17.21 2.83 -11.45
CA LEU A 18 -16.97 1.68 -10.56
C LEU A 18 -17.61 0.41 -11.12
N THR A 19 -18.87 0.47 -11.57
CA THR A 19 -19.61 -0.70 -12.07
C THR A 19 -19.19 -1.15 -13.46
N ALA A 20 -18.79 -0.22 -14.33
CA ALA A 20 -18.28 -0.55 -15.66
C ALA A 20 -16.82 -1.07 -15.65
N SER A 21 -16.09 -0.90 -14.53
CA SER A 21 -14.70 -1.31 -14.46
C SER A 21 -14.53 -2.83 -14.56
N ARG A 22 -13.62 -3.28 -15.43
CA ARG A 22 -13.22 -4.68 -15.56
C ARG A 22 -11.74 -4.83 -15.25
N ALA A 23 -11.43 -4.96 -13.97
CA ALA A 23 -10.07 -5.31 -13.54
C ALA A 23 -9.71 -6.70 -14.06
N ARG A 24 -8.53 -6.82 -14.66
CA ARG A 24 -7.95 -8.09 -15.12
C ARG A 24 -6.59 -8.27 -14.47
N TRP A 25 -6.31 -9.49 -14.02
CA TRP A 25 -4.95 -9.87 -13.62
C TRP A 25 -4.09 -9.87 -14.87
N VAL A 26 -3.01 -9.08 -14.86
CA VAL A 26 -2.09 -8.99 -16.01
C VAL A 26 -0.72 -9.58 -15.73
N ASP A 27 -0.21 -9.43 -14.51
CA ASP A 27 1.16 -9.85 -14.19
C ASP A 27 1.39 -9.93 -12.68
N VAL A 28 2.55 -10.46 -12.29
CA VAL A 28 3.07 -10.44 -10.93
C VAL A 28 4.52 -9.93 -10.95
N ARG A 29 4.78 -8.78 -10.31
CA ARG A 29 6.12 -8.16 -10.31
C ARG A 29 6.53 -7.65 -8.92
N PRO A 30 7.83 -7.53 -8.62
CA PRO A 30 8.30 -6.89 -7.40
C PRO A 30 7.73 -5.47 -7.27
N LEU A 31 7.37 -5.10 -6.03
CA LEU A 31 6.73 -3.81 -5.74
C LEU A 31 7.51 -2.59 -6.27
N ARG A 32 8.83 -2.60 -6.09
CA ARG A 32 9.74 -1.54 -6.55
C ARG A 32 9.70 -1.29 -8.07
N ASP A 33 9.31 -2.30 -8.86
CA ASP A 33 9.35 -2.23 -10.32
C ASP A 33 8.02 -1.68 -10.90
N VAL A 34 6.97 -1.57 -10.07
CA VAL A 34 5.61 -1.19 -10.50
C VAL A 34 5.15 0.13 -9.89
N VAL A 35 5.61 0.45 -8.67
CA VAL A 35 5.21 1.67 -7.96
C VAL A 35 6.27 2.75 -8.13
N LEU A 36 5.89 3.85 -8.78
CA LEU A 36 6.71 5.05 -8.89
C LEU A 36 6.91 5.65 -7.47
N ASP A 37 8.13 6.07 -7.17
CA ASP A 37 8.54 6.70 -5.90
C ASP A 37 8.43 5.81 -4.63
N LEU A 38 8.84 4.55 -4.72
CA LEU A 38 9.13 3.74 -3.54
C LEU A 38 10.58 3.98 -3.07
N GLY A 39 10.77 4.53 -1.86
CA GLY A 39 12.12 4.69 -1.31
C GLY A 39 12.82 3.36 -1.05
N ALA A 40 14.15 3.36 -1.09
CA ALA A 40 14.97 2.14 -0.91
C ALA A 40 14.73 1.42 0.44
N TYR A 41 14.33 2.16 1.48
CA TYR A 41 14.01 1.64 2.82
C TYR A 41 12.57 1.94 3.20
N GLU A 42 11.64 1.68 2.28
CA GLU A 42 10.24 2.01 2.48
C GLU A 42 9.33 0.79 2.46
N LEU A 43 8.46 0.71 3.48
CA LEU A 43 7.43 -0.28 3.63
C LEU A 43 6.06 0.35 3.39
N THR A 44 5.14 -0.43 2.86
CA THR A 44 3.74 -0.02 2.71
C THR A 44 2.81 -0.87 3.57
N HIS A 45 1.80 -0.27 4.20
CA HIS A 45 0.82 -1.00 5.00
C HIS A 45 -0.61 -0.72 4.53
N SER A 46 -1.55 -1.56 4.92
CA SER A 46 -2.97 -1.35 4.63
C SER A 46 -3.56 -0.24 5.52
N GLY A 47 -4.51 0.53 4.99
CA GLY A 47 -5.25 1.55 5.72
C GLY A 47 -4.74 2.99 5.51
N PRO A 48 -5.26 3.96 6.30
CA PRO A 48 -4.82 5.36 6.28
C PRO A 48 -3.38 5.52 6.82
N PRO A 49 -2.71 6.66 6.60
CA PRO A 49 -1.39 6.90 7.17
C PRO A 49 -1.38 6.68 8.68
N LEU A 50 -0.43 5.90 9.18
CA LEU A 50 -0.34 5.53 10.60
C LEU A 50 1.12 5.56 11.07
N LEU A 51 1.38 6.13 12.24
CA LEU A 51 2.71 6.11 12.83
C LEU A 51 2.97 4.76 13.51
N TRP A 52 4.24 4.37 13.58
CA TRP A 52 4.67 3.13 14.24
C TRP A 52 4.08 2.92 15.65
N ARG A 53 4.03 4.00 16.45
CA ARG A 53 3.48 3.97 17.82
C ARG A 53 1.97 3.71 17.87
N GLU A 54 1.27 3.96 16.78
CA GLU A 54 -0.19 3.79 16.65
C GLU A 54 -0.53 2.44 16.00
N MET A 55 0.45 1.77 15.38
CA MET A 55 0.28 0.43 14.82
C MET A 55 -0.08 -0.59 15.91
N GLY A 56 -1.08 -1.43 15.63
CA GLY A 56 -1.42 -2.57 16.47
C GLY A 56 -0.35 -3.66 16.43
N GLY A 57 -0.39 -4.61 17.37
CA GLY A 57 0.63 -5.66 17.50
C GLY A 57 0.86 -6.47 16.20
N ALA A 58 -0.21 -6.79 15.47
CA ALA A 58 -0.12 -7.49 14.20
C ALA A 58 0.60 -6.68 13.11
N GLN A 59 0.30 -5.38 12.99
CA GLN A 59 0.98 -4.48 12.04
C GLN A 59 2.46 -4.33 12.38
N ARG A 60 2.78 -4.17 13.67
CA ARG A 60 4.17 -4.10 14.13
C ARG A 60 4.93 -5.39 13.85
N GLY A 61 4.32 -6.54 14.10
CA GLY A 61 4.90 -7.85 13.79
C GLY A 61 5.19 -8.00 12.30
N ALA A 62 4.28 -7.56 11.44
CA ALA A 62 4.46 -7.61 9.99
C ALA A 62 5.59 -6.72 9.49
N VAL A 63 5.69 -5.48 10.01
CA VAL A 63 6.81 -4.60 9.70
C VAL A 63 8.14 -5.21 10.15
N ILE A 64 8.21 -5.76 11.37
CA ILE A 64 9.43 -6.44 11.86
C ILE A 64 9.81 -7.59 10.93
N ALA A 65 8.85 -8.45 10.57
CA ALA A 65 9.08 -9.55 9.65
C ALA A 65 9.55 -9.06 8.27
N ALA A 66 8.98 -7.95 7.78
CA ALA A 66 9.35 -7.35 6.51
C ALA A 66 10.78 -6.77 6.54
N VAL A 67 11.15 -6.03 7.60
CA VAL A 67 12.52 -5.51 7.79
C VAL A 67 13.56 -6.64 7.83
N LEU A 68 13.23 -7.75 8.49
CA LEU A 68 14.09 -8.93 8.53
C LEU A 68 14.18 -9.63 7.16
N PHE A 69 13.05 -9.74 6.46
CA PHE A 69 12.99 -10.35 5.13
C PHE A 69 13.85 -9.59 4.10
N GLU A 70 13.86 -8.25 4.19
CA GLU A 70 14.72 -7.40 3.37
C GLU A 70 16.20 -7.40 3.78
N GLY A 71 16.55 -8.05 4.90
CA GLY A 71 17.89 -8.03 5.45
C GLY A 71 18.32 -6.65 5.98
N TRP A 72 17.38 -5.77 6.33
CA TRP A 72 17.71 -4.46 6.91
C TRP A 72 18.10 -4.53 8.39
N ALA A 73 17.81 -5.67 9.04
CA ALA A 73 18.20 -5.99 10.40
C ALA A 73 18.41 -7.51 10.52
N SER A 74 19.21 -7.94 11.49
CA SER A 74 19.52 -9.36 11.73
C SER A 74 18.69 -9.95 12.87
N THR A 75 18.13 -9.12 13.74
CA THR A 75 17.31 -9.56 14.88
C THR A 75 15.98 -8.81 15.00
N PRO A 76 14.94 -9.41 15.60
CA PRO A 76 13.68 -8.71 15.87
C PRO A 76 13.84 -7.47 16.76
N SER A 77 14.87 -7.44 17.60
CA SER A 77 15.25 -6.28 18.42
C SER A 77 15.73 -5.13 17.55
N GLU A 78 16.70 -5.39 16.67
CA GLU A 78 17.22 -4.42 15.71
C GLU A 78 16.15 -3.93 14.74
N ALA A 79 15.27 -4.81 14.28
CA ALA A 79 14.17 -4.46 13.38
C ALA A 79 13.17 -3.49 14.03
N ARG A 80 12.88 -3.66 15.33
CA ARG A 80 12.11 -2.69 16.11
C ARG A 80 12.82 -1.34 16.18
N GLY A 81 14.14 -1.36 16.42
CA GLY A 81 14.99 -0.17 16.44
C GLY A 81 15.02 0.57 15.09
N CYS A 82 15.11 -0.14 13.97
CA CYS A 82 15.10 0.47 12.63
C CYS A 82 13.77 1.16 12.32
N SER A 83 12.67 0.58 12.80
CA SER A 83 11.30 1.10 12.61
C SER A 83 11.02 2.33 13.49
N THR A 84 11.68 2.46 14.64
CA THR A 84 11.60 3.65 15.50
C THR A 84 12.61 4.73 15.09
N ALA A 85 13.79 4.33 14.62
CA ALA A 85 14.91 5.22 14.30
C ALA A 85 14.88 5.75 12.86
N ARG A 86 13.73 6.22 12.36
CA ARG A 86 13.52 6.91 11.04
C ARG A 86 14.17 6.27 9.79
N ARG A 87 14.77 5.07 9.90
CA ARG A 87 15.60 4.44 8.87
C ARG A 87 14.72 3.69 7.87
N SER A 88 13.63 3.08 8.36
CA SER A 88 12.53 2.59 7.52
C SER A 88 11.32 3.52 7.63
N ARG A 89 10.78 3.95 6.47
CA ARG A 89 9.53 4.71 6.40
C ARG A 89 8.37 3.73 6.17
N CYS A 90 7.28 3.86 6.92
CA CYS A 90 6.03 3.17 6.65
C CYS A 90 5.04 4.15 6.05
N ALA A 91 4.51 3.84 4.86
CA ALA A 91 3.50 4.64 4.18
C ALA A 91 2.23 3.80 3.90
N PRO A 92 1.04 4.43 3.80
CA PRO A 92 -0.16 3.71 3.44
C PRO A 92 -0.11 3.24 1.98
N THR A 93 -0.68 2.06 1.71
CA THR A 93 -0.73 1.49 0.35
C THR A 93 -1.72 2.24 -0.54
N THR A 94 -2.78 2.81 0.04
CA THR A 94 -3.86 3.50 -0.69
C THR A 94 -3.38 4.75 -1.41
N THR A 95 -2.35 5.43 -0.92
CA THR A 95 -1.76 6.62 -1.59
C THR A 95 -0.90 6.24 -2.79
N ARG A 96 -0.67 4.95 -3.04
CA ARG A 96 0.21 4.42 -4.10
C ARG A 96 -0.57 3.62 -5.15
N ALA A 97 -1.85 3.95 -5.34
CA ALA A 97 -2.75 3.31 -6.30
C ALA A 97 -2.79 1.78 -6.21
N ALA A 98 -2.56 1.23 -5.01
CA ALA A 98 -2.55 -0.20 -4.78
C ALA A 98 -3.41 -0.56 -3.56
N SER A 99 -3.95 -1.77 -3.55
CA SER A 99 -4.65 -2.36 -2.42
C SER A 99 -4.00 -3.70 -2.08
N GLY A 100 -3.79 -3.96 -0.79
CA GLY A 100 -3.16 -5.18 -0.30
C GLY A 100 -3.81 -5.63 0.99
N ARG A 101 -4.02 -6.94 1.13
CA ARG A 101 -4.66 -7.55 2.32
C ARG A 101 -3.66 -7.80 3.46
N ALA A 102 -2.36 -7.61 3.24
CA ALA A 102 -1.34 -7.87 4.26
C ALA A 102 -0.93 -6.60 5.06
N PRO A 103 -0.60 -6.78 6.35
CA PRO A 103 -0.31 -5.69 7.30
C PRO A 103 0.95 -4.85 7.00
N ALA A 104 1.94 -5.36 6.26
CA ALA A 104 3.10 -4.59 5.79
C ALA A 104 3.76 -5.29 4.58
N TRP A 105 4.24 -4.52 3.61
CA TRP A 105 4.94 -4.99 2.41
C TRP A 105 6.23 -4.20 2.24
N ALA A 106 7.35 -4.91 2.15
CA ALA A 106 8.63 -4.38 1.74
C ALA A 106 8.87 -4.59 0.23
N PRO A 107 10.05 -4.29 -0.35
CA PRO A 107 10.44 -4.71 -1.71
C PRO A 107 11.47 -5.87 -1.75
N PRO A 108 11.09 -7.17 -1.85
CA PRO A 108 10.80 -7.75 -3.17
C PRO A 108 9.50 -8.59 -3.29
N PRO A 109 8.50 -8.54 -2.40
CA PRO A 109 7.31 -9.36 -2.54
C PRO A 109 6.61 -9.07 -3.87
N PRO A 110 6.24 -10.13 -4.59
CA PRO A 110 5.48 -10.02 -5.82
C PRO A 110 4.12 -9.35 -5.56
N ARG A 111 3.77 -8.35 -6.37
CA ARG A 111 2.43 -7.78 -6.43
C ARG A 111 1.73 -8.20 -7.70
N CYS A 112 0.45 -8.56 -7.58
CA CYS A 112 -0.45 -8.67 -8.70
C CYS A 112 -0.66 -7.29 -9.34
N ALA A 113 -0.29 -7.16 -10.60
CA ALA A 113 -0.63 -6.00 -11.42
C ALA A 113 -2.04 -6.20 -11.99
N CYS A 114 -2.86 -5.16 -11.89
CA CYS A 114 -4.20 -5.11 -12.47
C CYS A 114 -4.29 -3.93 -13.43
N SER A 115 -4.61 -4.19 -14.71
CA SER A 115 -4.88 -3.13 -15.68
C SER A 115 -6.35 -2.73 -15.66
N ARG A 116 -6.64 -1.43 -15.85
CA ARG A 116 -7.98 -0.95 -16.18
C ARG A 116 -8.16 -1.04 -17.70
N SER A 117 -8.92 -2.02 -18.18
CA SER A 117 -9.40 -2.01 -19.57
C SER A 117 -10.61 -1.08 -19.64
N ALA A 118 -10.46 0.05 -20.32
CA ALA A 118 -11.60 0.79 -20.84
C ALA A 118 -12.12 -0.01 -22.05
N ALA A 119 -13.34 -0.53 -21.93
CA ALA A 119 -14.17 -0.88 -23.08
C ALA A 119 -15.28 0.16 -23.14
#